data_AF-A0A7X5KQR1-F1
#
_entry.id   AF-A0A7X5KQR1-F1
#
_cell.length_a   1.000
_cell.length_b   1.000
_cell.length_c   1.000
_cell.angle_alpha   90.00
_cell.angle_beta   90.00
_cell.angle_gamma   90.00
#
_symmetry.space_group_name_H-M   'P 1'
#
loop_
_entity.id
_entity.type
_entity.pdbx_description
1 polymer ?
#
loop_
_entity_poly.entity_id
_entity_poly.type
_entity_poly.pdbx_seq_one_letter_code
_entity_poly.pdbx_strand_id
1 'polypeptide(L)'
;MKNNGIINFNAEFEEIEQEYTDLSVKLKQDSKLSQENSVDIENIKKQANELIEKCSIPVKKLSANKLEIDWDALDKSISIDFATMRENADKSSKKDANKVPAMSTQDYIVCTVIGFSATLIDIFLVGTPKRIKLPGGKEVVEGSALTGIFRKLGQNENGIIHKFYTFLEDICKVPYDVVDMKNDIMPKNHRLKSPGHDPLYGLIFAIFDFVFGTGTMINNGVIKIYQVGSQSISKKLLTVFYYLGHLISDILTPMGLPIPGGFLTQILELDINDTTLAEIFEKMYINGYDLRHFVSMTSSVAFQKLALNLYLNHNKTQIEHNDLKSITEAERIQEKAKKQKMLFITSSVAATGNAVKFLIGGKTPEAINLPQWIDIVMQSIKMIKAATRNMTYERLAINRKTIDAMWQELLKI
;
A
#
# COMPACT_ATOMS: atom_id res chain seq x y z
N MET A 1 -25.62 -10.07 -25.38
CA MET A 1 -24.64 -9.15 -25.98
C MET A 1 -25.23 -7.74 -26.02
N LYS A 2 -24.77 -6.87 -25.12
CA LYS A 2 -24.82 -5.41 -25.28
C LYS A 2 -23.45 -4.92 -24.84
N ASN A 3 -22.71 -4.38 -25.80
CA ASN A 3 -21.44 -3.72 -25.59
C ASN A 3 -21.70 -2.26 -25.20
N ASN A 4 -20.67 -1.63 -24.61
CA ASN A 4 -20.48 -0.19 -24.34
C ASN A 4 -20.88 0.25 -22.92
N GLY A 5 -19.97 0.48 -21.96
CA GLY A 5 -18.52 0.53 -22.07
C GLY A 5 -18.04 1.77 -22.83
N ILE A 6 -18.30 2.96 -22.29
CA ILE A 6 -17.52 4.20 -22.36
C ILE A 6 -18.17 5.14 -21.34
N ILE A 7 -17.40 5.66 -20.38
CA ILE A 7 -17.83 6.75 -19.51
C ILE A 7 -18.09 7.95 -20.43
N ASN A 8 -19.33 8.42 -20.51
CA ASN A 8 -19.67 9.59 -21.31
C ASN A 8 -19.37 10.85 -20.50
N PHE A 9 -18.09 11.22 -20.47
CA PHE A 9 -17.61 12.40 -19.77
C PHE A 9 -18.38 13.66 -20.15
N ASN A 10 -18.88 13.79 -21.39
CA ASN A 10 -19.65 14.96 -21.80
C ASN A 10 -20.98 15.08 -21.05
N ALA A 11 -21.66 13.96 -20.77
CA ALA A 11 -22.91 13.98 -20.00
C ALA A 11 -22.65 14.33 -18.52
N GLU A 12 -21.58 13.80 -17.93
CA GLU A 12 -21.17 14.15 -16.56
C GLU A 12 -20.67 15.60 -16.46
N PHE A 13 -19.98 16.12 -17.49
CA PHE A 13 -19.57 17.53 -17.55
C PHE A 13 -20.75 18.48 -17.73
N GLU A 14 -21.73 18.12 -18.57
CA GLU A 14 -22.98 18.90 -18.72
C GLU A 14 -23.79 18.93 -17.41
N GLU A 15 -23.85 17.82 -16.67
CA GLU A 15 -24.52 17.75 -15.37
C GLU A 15 -23.80 18.63 -14.32
N ILE A 16 -22.47 18.60 -14.29
CA ILE A 16 -21.65 19.46 -13.40
C ILE A 16 -21.78 20.94 -13.78
N GLU A 17 -21.82 21.26 -15.08
CA GLU A 17 -21.95 22.64 -15.56
C GLU A 17 -23.35 23.19 -15.27
N GLN A 18 -24.40 22.36 -15.36
CA GLN A 18 -25.74 22.69 -14.88
C GLN A 18 -25.79 22.92 -13.37
N GLU A 19 -25.21 22.02 -12.56
CA GLU A 19 -25.15 22.20 -11.10
C GLU A 19 -24.38 23.48 -10.70
N TYR A 20 -23.26 23.78 -11.38
CA TYR A 20 -22.49 25.00 -11.14
C TYR A 20 -23.30 26.25 -11.48
N THR A 21 -24.04 26.21 -12.60
CA THR A 21 -24.90 27.31 -13.03
C THR A 21 -26.03 27.53 -12.03
N ASP A 22 -26.72 26.47 -11.60
CA ASP A 22 -27.77 26.52 -10.58
C ASP A 22 -27.27 27.05 -9.24
N LEU A 23 -26.07 26.63 -8.82
CA LEU A 23 -25.44 27.12 -7.59
C LEU A 23 -25.10 28.61 -7.69
N SER A 24 -24.62 29.06 -8.85
CA SER A 24 -24.30 30.47 -9.09
C SER A 24 -25.55 31.36 -9.09
N VAL A 25 -26.69 30.84 -9.56
CA VAL A 25 -27.98 31.52 -9.56
C VAL A 25 -28.51 31.62 -8.12
N LYS A 26 -28.46 30.53 -7.35
CA LYS A 26 -28.85 30.55 -5.93
C LYS A 26 -28.00 31.52 -5.11
N LEU A 27 -26.68 31.55 -5.32
CA LEU A 27 -25.77 32.50 -4.67
C LEU A 27 -26.11 33.96 -4.98
N LYS A 28 -26.46 34.26 -6.24
CA LYS A 28 -26.91 35.62 -6.61
C LYS A 28 -28.23 35.97 -5.95
N GLN A 29 -29.15 35.00 -5.86
CA GLN A 29 -30.45 35.19 -5.23
C GLN A 29 -30.33 35.43 -3.72
N ASP A 30 -29.48 34.67 -3.03
CA ASP A 30 -29.16 34.86 -1.61
C ASP A 30 -28.48 36.21 -1.36
N SER A 31 -27.57 36.63 -2.25
CA SER A 31 -26.94 37.94 -2.15
C SER A 31 -27.94 39.09 -2.28
N LYS A 32 -28.95 38.91 -3.15
CA LYS A 32 -30.03 39.89 -3.35
C LYS A 32 -30.98 39.91 -2.14
N LEU A 33 -31.34 38.74 -1.61
CA LEU A 33 -32.17 38.63 -0.40
C LEU A 33 -31.47 39.28 0.80
N SER A 34 -30.15 39.12 0.92
CA SER A 34 -29.35 39.79 1.95
C SER A 34 -29.34 41.31 1.82
N GLN A 35 -29.33 41.84 0.59
CA GLN A 35 -29.44 43.28 0.35
C GLN A 35 -30.85 43.80 0.67
N GLU A 36 -31.90 43.07 0.27
CA GLU A 36 -33.30 43.41 0.58
C GLU A 36 -33.55 43.43 2.10
N ASN A 37 -33.08 42.41 2.83
CA ASN A 37 -33.16 42.37 4.29
C ASN A 37 -32.44 43.55 4.96
N SER A 38 -31.32 44.02 4.39
CA SER A 38 -30.59 45.17 4.93
C SER A 38 -31.41 46.47 4.80
N VAL A 39 -32.11 46.63 3.67
CA VAL A 39 -33.01 47.78 3.44
C VAL A 39 -34.24 47.71 4.34
N ASP A 40 -34.81 46.52 4.56
CA ASP A 40 -35.96 46.34 5.44
C ASP A 40 -35.61 46.66 6.90
N ILE A 41 -34.41 46.29 7.36
CA ILE A 41 -33.92 46.67 8.69
C ILE A 41 -33.80 48.19 8.82
N GLU A 42 -33.34 48.89 7.78
CA GLU A 42 -33.23 50.35 7.78
C GLU A 42 -34.62 51.04 7.81
N ASN A 43 -35.59 50.49 7.07
CA ASN A 43 -36.97 50.95 7.09
C ASN A 43 -37.66 50.71 8.45
N ILE A 44 -37.42 49.55 9.09
CA ILE A 44 -37.95 49.25 10.43
C ILE A 44 -37.35 50.21 11.47
N LYS A 45 -36.04 50.51 11.38
CA LYS A 45 -35.40 51.52 12.25
C LYS A 45 -36.04 52.90 12.08
N LYS A 46 -36.33 53.30 10.85
CA LYS A 46 -37.00 54.59 10.56
C LYS A 46 -38.42 54.63 11.13
N GLN A 47 -39.22 53.59 10.94
CA GLN A 47 -40.57 53.50 11.49
C GLN A 47 -40.59 53.49 13.02
N ALA A 48 -39.63 52.80 13.65
CA ALA A 48 -39.48 52.81 15.11
C ALA A 48 -39.18 54.21 15.64
N ASN A 49 -38.30 54.96 14.97
CA ASN A 49 -37.98 56.34 15.35
C ASN A 49 -39.17 57.31 15.15
N GLU A 50 -39.93 57.16 14.07
CA GLU A 50 -41.14 57.96 13.83
C GLU A 50 -42.25 57.68 14.87
N LEU A 51 -42.36 56.43 15.34
CA LEU A 51 -43.29 56.07 16.42
C LEU A 51 -42.86 56.67 17.77
N ILE A 52 -41.56 56.70 18.06
CA ILE A 52 -41.00 57.33 19.25
C ILE A 52 -41.28 58.84 19.25
N GLU A 53 -41.22 59.49 18.09
CA GLU A 53 -41.46 60.93 17.95
C GLU A 53 -42.95 61.30 18.05
N LYS A 54 -43.84 60.49 17.46
CA LYS A 54 -45.31 60.65 17.55
C LYS A 54 -45.86 60.38 18.96
N CYS A 55 -45.24 59.48 19.70
CA CYS A 55 -45.53 59.26 21.12
C CYS A 55 -44.78 60.27 22.00
N SER A 56 -45.11 61.56 21.86
CA SER A 56 -44.66 62.60 22.81
C SER A 56 -45.27 62.37 24.20
N ILE A 57 -44.76 61.40 24.94
CA ILE A 57 -45.02 61.18 26.36
C ILE A 57 -43.88 61.85 27.13
N PRO A 58 -44.15 62.79 28.05
CA PRO A 58 -43.12 63.43 28.85
C PRO A 58 -42.61 62.43 29.90
N VAL A 59 -41.58 61.66 29.56
CA VAL A 59 -40.96 60.69 30.48
C VAL A 59 -40.04 61.42 31.46
N LYS A 60 -40.63 62.10 32.44
CA LYS A 60 -39.93 62.65 33.60
C LYS A 60 -40.35 61.91 34.88
N LYS A 61 -40.23 60.58 34.85
CA LYS A 61 -40.06 59.63 35.98
C LYS A 61 -40.30 58.19 35.48
N LEU A 62 -39.34 57.65 34.75
CA LEU A 62 -39.01 56.23 34.82
C LEU A 62 -37.49 56.16 34.93
N SER A 63 -37.08 55.72 36.11
CA SER A 63 -35.71 55.67 36.62
C SER A 63 -34.86 54.63 35.90
N ALA A 64 -33.59 54.99 35.71
CA ALA A 64 -32.42 54.10 35.76
C ALA A 64 -32.44 52.87 34.84
N ASN A 65 -32.08 53.10 33.58
CA ASN A 65 -31.25 52.29 32.67
C ASN A 65 -31.80 52.45 31.27
N LYS A 66 -31.25 53.44 30.57
CA LYS A 66 -31.38 53.55 29.13
C LYS A 66 -30.64 52.34 28.55
N LEU A 67 -31.37 51.28 28.21
CA LEU A 67 -30.84 50.16 27.44
C LEU A 67 -30.72 50.66 26.00
N GLU A 68 -29.72 51.50 25.77
CA GLU A 68 -29.24 51.83 24.44
C GLU A 68 -28.56 50.55 23.94
N ILE A 69 -29.28 49.76 23.12
CA ILE A 69 -28.63 48.74 22.32
C ILE A 69 -27.71 49.52 21.38
N ASP A 70 -26.43 49.47 21.67
CA ASP A 70 -25.38 50.00 20.81
C ASP A 70 -25.31 49.11 19.57
N TRP A 71 -26.15 49.46 18.59
CA TRP A 71 -26.23 48.76 17.32
C TRP A 71 -24.90 48.81 16.58
N ASP A 72 -24.08 49.84 16.80
CA ASP A 72 -22.74 49.92 16.22
C ASP A 72 -21.79 48.94 16.94
N ALA A 73 -21.87 48.79 18.26
CA ALA A 73 -21.10 47.77 18.98
C ALA A 73 -21.52 46.35 18.60
N LEU A 74 -22.82 46.10 18.40
CA LEU A 74 -23.33 44.79 17.98
C LEU A 74 -22.94 44.46 16.53
N ASP A 75 -23.08 45.43 15.61
CA ASP A 75 -22.71 45.26 14.21
C ASP A 75 -21.20 45.12 14.06
N LYS A 76 -20.43 45.83 14.90
CA LYS A 76 -18.97 45.70 14.98
C LYS A 76 -18.54 44.38 15.61
N SER A 77 -19.22 43.87 16.64
CA SER A 77 -18.90 42.55 17.20
C SER A 77 -19.24 41.43 16.21
N ILE A 78 -20.39 41.52 15.55
CA ILE A 78 -20.82 40.55 14.54
C ILE A 78 -19.90 40.57 13.32
N SER A 79 -19.55 41.76 12.81
CA SER A 79 -18.64 41.89 11.66
C SER A 79 -17.19 41.50 11.99
N ILE A 80 -16.70 41.78 13.20
CA ILE A 80 -15.40 41.29 13.69
C ILE A 80 -15.44 39.77 13.80
N ASP A 81 -16.50 39.17 14.35
CA ASP A 81 -16.65 37.72 14.42
C ASP A 81 -16.70 37.09 13.03
N PHE A 82 -17.45 37.65 12.09
CA PHE A 82 -17.51 37.14 10.71
C PHE A 82 -16.19 37.30 9.95
N ALA A 83 -15.48 38.43 10.11
CA ALA A 83 -14.17 38.63 9.50
C ALA A 83 -13.13 37.66 10.08
N THR A 84 -13.16 37.45 11.40
CA THR A 84 -12.30 36.48 12.09
C THR A 84 -12.64 35.04 11.68
N MET A 85 -13.93 34.72 11.54
CA MET A 85 -14.40 33.42 11.02
C MET A 85 -13.98 33.20 9.58
N ARG A 86 -14.08 34.21 8.71
CA ARG A 86 -13.63 34.16 7.31
C ARG A 86 -12.12 33.99 7.22
N GLU A 87 -11.36 34.72 8.02
CA GLU A 87 -9.90 34.57 8.07
C GLU A 87 -9.51 33.18 8.62
N ASN A 88 -10.23 32.64 9.59
CA ASN A 88 -10.04 31.29 10.10
C ASN A 88 -10.43 30.22 9.07
N ALA A 89 -11.48 30.45 8.26
CA ALA A 89 -11.89 29.59 7.15
C ALA A 89 -10.89 29.63 5.98
N ASP A 90 -10.32 30.81 5.68
CA ASP A 90 -9.26 30.95 4.68
C ASP A 90 -7.94 30.33 5.16
N LYS A 91 -7.63 30.42 6.46
CA LYS A 91 -6.49 29.73 7.08
C LYS A 91 -6.69 28.21 7.12
N SER A 92 -7.89 27.71 7.38
CA SER A 92 -8.20 26.26 7.34
C SER A 92 -8.11 25.72 5.91
N SER A 93 -8.67 26.44 4.93
CA SER A 93 -8.57 26.13 3.50
C SER A 93 -7.10 26.02 3.00
N LYS A 94 -6.21 26.90 3.50
CA LYS A 94 -4.77 26.83 3.19
C LYS A 94 -4.03 25.71 3.93
N LYS A 95 -4.48 25.32 5.14
CA LYS A 95 -3.98 24.14 5.89
C LYS A 95 -4.44 22.82 5.26
N ASP A 96 -5.59 22.82 4.58
CA ASP A 96 -6.20 21.69 3.86
C ASP A 96 -5.53 21.33 2.53
N ALA A 97 -4.38 21.92 2.22
CA ALA A 97 -3.56 21.54 1.07
C ALA A 97 -3.00 20.10 1.18
N ASN A 98 -2.83 19.58 2.41
CA ASN A 98 -2.34 18.23 2.61
C ASN A 98 -3.47 17.20 2.49
N LYS A 99 -3.57 16.58 1.31
CA LYS A 99 -4.55 15.51 1.03
C LYS A 99 -4.40 14.28 1.93
N VAL A 100 -3.26 14.09 2.59
CA VAL A 100 -3.02 13.00 3.52
C VAL A 100 -2.98 13.55 4.95
N PRO A 101 -3.70 12.95 5.91
CA PRO A 101 -3.75 13.45 7.28
C PRO A 101 -2.36 13.68 7.90
N ALA A 102 -2.29 14.70 8.75
CA ALA A 102 -1.12 14.94 9.58
C ALA A 102 -0.91 13.75 10.54
N MET A 103 0.35 13.49 10.85
CA MET A 103 0.73 12.46 11.82
C MET A 103 1.19 13.14 13.10
N SER A 104 0.89 12.53 14.24
CA SER A 104 1.41 13.00 15.53
C SER A 104 2.91 12.71 15.62
N THR A 105 3.61 13.38 16.53
CA THR A 105 5.01 13.04 16.83
C THR A 105 5.16 11.58 17.25
N GLN A 106 4.20 11.04 18.00
CA GLN A 106 4.17 9.63 18.40
C GLN A 106 4.07 8.70 17.19
N ASP A 107 3.24 9.04 16.19
CA ASP A 107 3.11 8.26 14.96
C ASP A 107 4.46 8.17 14.21
N TYR A 108 5.20 9.27 14.10
CA TYR A 108 6.53 9.27 13.46
C TYR A 108 7.54 8.42 14.24
N ILE A 109 7.56 8.52 15.58
CA ILE A 109 8.44 7.72 16.43
C ILE A 109 8.13 6.24 16.24
N VAL A 110 6.85 5.86 16.30
CA VAL A 110 6.40 4.47 16.15
C VAL A 110 6.77 3.92 14.77
N CYS A 111 6.51 4.65 13.69
CA CYS A 111 6.92 4.25 12.35
C CYS A 111 8.43 3.99 12.26
N THR A 112 9.23 4.89 12.83
CA THR A 112 10.69 4.79 12.81
C THR A 112 11.18 3.59 13.61
N VAL A 113 10.65 3.38 14.82
CA VAL A 113 11.00 2.24 15.68
C VAL A 113 10.61 0.91 15.04
N ILE A 114 9.42 0.81 14.45
CA ILE A 114 8.98 -0.39 13.73
C ILE A 114 9.90 -0.65 12.54
N GLY A 115 10.21 0.38 11.74
CA GLY A 115 11.08 0.25 10.57
C GLY A 115 12.50 -0.21 10.94
N PHE A 116 13.07 0.41 11.98
CA PHE A 116 14.37 0.02 12.51
C PHE A 116 14.36 -1.42 13.05
N SER A 117 13.32 -1.80 13.79
CA SER A 117 13.17 -3.17 14.30
C SER A 117 13.08 -4.18 13.14
N ALA A 118 12.38 -3.84 12.06
CA ALA A 118 12.32 -4.65 10.85
C ALA A 118 13.70 -4.81 10.17
N THR A 119 14.54 -3.78 10.19
CA THR A 119 15.94 -3.86 9.76
C THR A 119 16.74 -4.81 10.65
N LEU A 120 16.57 -4.77 11.98
CA LEU A 120 17.24 -5.71 12.88
C LEU A 120 16.81 -7.17 12.61
N ILE A 121 15.53 -7.41 12.33
CA ILE A 121 15.03 -8.72 11.89
C ILE A 121 15.74 -9.14 10.59
N ASP A 122 15.83 -8.25 9.60
CA ASP A 122 16.52 -8.54 8.33
C ASP A 122 18.02 -8.84 8.51
N ILE A 123 18.69 -8.16 9.44
CA ILE A 123 20.11 -8.37 9.70
C ILE A 123 20.34 -9.66 10.49
N PHE A 124 19.66 -9.85 11.62
CA PHE A 124 19.97 -10.94 12.56
C PHE A 124 19.20 -12.22 12.28
N LEU A 125 17.92 -12.13 11.93
CA LEU A 125 17.07 -13.31 11.73
C LEU A 125 17.07 -13.80 10.28
N VAL A 126 17.26 -12.91 9.31
CA VAL A 126 17.27 -13.22 7.87
C VAL A 126 18.67 -13.28 7.27
N GLY A 127 19.60 -12.44 7.73
CA GLY A 127 21.02 -12.48 7.33
C GLY A 127 21.27 -12.41 5.82
N THR A 128 22.48 -12.76 5.40
CA THR A 128 22.87 -12.89 3.99
C THR A 128 23.27 -14.34 3.75
N PRO A 129 22.65 -15.06 2.80
CA PRO A 129 22.99 -16.45 2.55
C PRO A 129 24.39 -16.55 1.96
N LYS A 130 25.19 -17.51 2.45
CA LYS A 130 26.53 -17.80 1.93
C LYS A 130 26.74 -19.29 1.82
N ARG A 131 27.18 -19.75 0.65
CA ARG A 131 27.62 -21.13 0.45
C ARG A 131 29.08 -21.25 0.86
N ILE A 132 29.35 -21.94 1.97
CA ILE A 132 30.69 -22.23 2.46
C ILE A 132 31.09 -23.66 2.08
N LYS A 133 32.34 -23.82 1.64
CA LYS A 133 32.96 -25.13 1.42
C LYS A 133 33.68 -25.53 2.70
N LEU A 134 33.18 -26.55 3.39
CA LEU A 134 33.85 -27.12 4.57
C LEU A 134 35.01 -28.03 4.14
N PRO A 135 36.02 -28.24 5.02
CA PRO A 135 37.03 -29.26 4.83
C PRO A 135 36.37 -30.63 4.59
N GLY A 136 36.77 -31.33 3.51
CA GLY A 136 36.15 -32.59 3.09
C GLY A 136 35.09 -32.49 1.99
N GLY A 137 34.94 -31.33 1.35
CA GLY A 137 34.09 -31.17 0.15
C GLY A 137 32.59 -31.01 0.42
N LYS A 138 32.18 -30.98 1.70
CA LYS A 138 30.79 -30.69 2.08
C LYS A 138 30.52 -29.20 1.89
N GLU A 139 29.59 -28.87 1.00
CA GLU A 139 29.08 -27.51 0.87
C GLU A 139 27.90 -27.32 1.81
N VAL A 140 27.98 -26.32 2.67
CA VAL A 140 26.86 -25.91 3.52
C VAL A 140 26.49 -24.50 3.12
N VAL A 141 25.20 -24.27 2.87
CA VAL A 141 24.72 -22.90 2.75
C VAL A 141 24.38 -22.42 4.16
N GLU A 142 25.26 -21.61 4.75
CA GLU A 142 24.94 -20.84 5.94
C GLU A 142 23.75 -19.95 5.59
N GLY A 143 22.58 -20.36 6.08
CA GLY A 143 21.42 -19.50 6.16
C GLY A 143 21.43 -18.80 7.51
N SER A 144 20.75 -17.68 7.60
CA SER A 144 20.35 -17.10 8.87
C SER A 144 19.51 -18.06 9.72
N ALA A 145 19.25 -17.68 10.97
CA ALA A 145 18.43 -18.49 11.89
C ALA A 145 17.10 -18.95 11.24
N LEU A 146 16.37 -18.06 10.58
CA LEU A 146 15.09 -18.41 9.94
C LEU A 146 15.26 -19.24 8.68
N THR A 147 16.17 -18.86 7.78
CA THR A 147 16.41 -19.62 6.54
C THR A 147 16.95 -21.02 6.86
N GLY A 148 17.79 -21.14 7.89
CA GLY A 148 18.30 -22.41 8.39
C GLY A 148 17.21 -23.32 8.94
N ILE A 149 16.20 -22.79 9.64
CA ILE A 149 15.03 -23.56 10.08
C ILE A 149 14.29 -24.13 8.86
N PHE A 150 13.99 -23.30 7.85
CA PHE A 150 13.30 -23.76 6.64
C PHE A 150 14.10 -24.78 5.84
N ARG A 151 15.44 -24.64 5.77
CA ARG A 151 16.30 -25.61 5.09
C ARG A 151 16.40 -26.95 5.80
N LYS A 152 16.23 -27.00 7.12
CA LYS A 152 16.21 -28.23 7.90
C LYS A 152 14.91 -29.03 7.74
N LEU A 153 13.84 -28.40 7.25
CA LEU A 153 12.60 -29.12 6.95
C LEU A 153 12.87 -30.18 5.88
N GLY A 154 12.50 -31.43 6.16
CA GLY A 154 12.69 -32.56 5.22
C GLY A 154 14.08 -33.20 5.22
N GLN A 155 15.08 -32.64 5.92
CA GLN A 155 16.43 -33.24 5.96
C GLN A 155 16.56 -34.49 6.85
N ASN A 156 15.58 -34.75 7.73
CA ASN A 156 15.57 -35.97 8.51
C ASN A 156 15.05 -37.13 7.64
N GLU A 157 15.96 -37.97 7.15
CA GLU A 157 15.67 -39.12 6.27
C GLU A 157 14.57 -40.05 6.80
N ASN A 158 14.47 -40.20 8.13
CA ASN A 158 13.45 -41.02 8.77
C ASN A 158 12.13 -40.29 9.07
N GLY A 159 12.09 -38.98 8.83
CA GLY A 159 10.94 -38.12 9.11
C GLY A 159 9.80 -38.29 8.10
N ILE A 160 8.57 -38.03 8.56
CA ILE A 160 7.36 -38.07 7.72
C ILE A 160 7.48 -37.10 6.53
N ILE A 161 8.06 -35.92 6.76
CA ILE A 161 8.26 -34.90 5.73
C ILE A 161 9.19 -35.41 4.62
N HIS A 162 10.26 -36.13 4.99
CA HIS A 162 11.21 -36.68 4.01
C HIS A 162 10.52 -37.69 3.10
N LYS A 163 9.85 -38.68 3.70
CA LYS A 163 9.08 -39.70 2.97
C LYS A 163 8.03 -39.09 2.05
N PHE A 164 7.34 -38.04 2.51
CA PHE A 164 6.32 -37.35 1.72
C PHE A 164 6.91 -36.68 0.49
N TYR A 165 8.03 -35.96 0.62
CA TYR A 165 8.60 -35.28 -0.55
C TYR A 165 9.28 -36.26 -1.51
N THR A 166 9.91 -37.35 -1.02
CA THR A 166 10.45 -38.40 -1.90
C THR A 166 9.34 -39.05 -2.72
N PHE A 167 8.19 -39.32 -2.10
CA PHE A 167 7.01 -39.81 -2.81
C PHE A 167 6.54 -38.84 -3.92
N LEU A 168 6.53 -37.53 -3.64
CA LEU A 168 6.21 -36.52 -4.65
C LEU A 168 7.28 -36.46 -5.75
N GLU A 169 8.56 -36.52 -5.41
CA GLU A 169 9.67 -36.53 -6.37
C GLU A 169 9.56 -37.72 -7.32
N ASP A 170 9.18 -38.90 -6.81
CA ASP A 170 9.05 -40.13 -7.60
C ASP A 170 7.84 -40.11 -8.54
N ILE A 171 6.71 -39.61 -8.07
CA ILE A 171 5.44 -39.64 -8.84
C ILE A 171 5.32 -38.45 -9.76
N CYS A 172 5.66 -37.24 -9.28
CA CYS A 172 5.48 -35.98 -9.98
C CYS A 172 6.66 -35.67 -10.90
N LYS A 173 7.01 -36.61 -11.80
CA LYS A 173 8.02 -36.36 -12.85
C LYS A 173 7.45 -35.44 -13.94
N VAL A 174 8.22 -34.42 -14.28
CA VAL A 174 7.83 -33.36 -15.21
C VAL A 174 8.80 -33.29 -16.40
N PRO A 175 8.35 -32.87 -17.60
CA PRO A 175 9.16 -32.91 -18.81
C PRO A 175 10.21 -31.78 -18.89
N TYR A 176 10.08 -30.73 -18.09
CA TYR A 176 10.98 -29.57 -18.07
C TYR A 176 12.11 -29.67 -17.04
N ASP A 177 12.26 -30.82 -16.38
CA ASP A 177 13.35 -31.14 -15.44
C ASP A 177 14.57 -31.69 -16.20
N VAL A 178 15.05 -30.90 -17.18
CA VAL A 178 16.13 -31.30 -18.11
C VAL A 178 17.48 -30.75 -17.61
N VAL A 179 18.52 -31.57 -17.70
CA VAL A 179 19.91 -31.18 -17.44
C VAL A 179 20.72 -31.36 -18.71
N ASP A 180 21.45 -30.33 -19.11
CA ASP A 180 22.31 -30.32 -20.28
C ASP A 180 23.58 -29.51 -20.02
N MET A 181 24.61 -30.21 -19.54
CA MET A 181 25.89 -29.60 -19.14
C MET A 181 26.61 -28.93 -20.31
N LYS A 182 26.37 -29.34 -21.57
CA LYS A 182 26.99 -28.72 -22.74
C LYS A 182 26.47 -27.31 -22.99
N ASN A 183 25.26 -27.03 -22.53
CA ASN A 183 24.56 -25.76 -22.71
C ASN A 183 24.46 -24.96 -21.40
N ASP A 184 25.31 -25.28 -20.43
CA ASP A 184 25.37 -24.63 -19.11
C ASP A 184 24.05 -24.72 -18.31
N ILE A 185 23.32 -25.83 -18.51
CA ILE A 185 22.15 -26.23 -17.74
C ILE A 185 22.59 -27.37 -16.81
N MET A 186 23.04 -26.98 -15.62
CA MET A 186 23.64 -27.82 -14.59
C MET A 186 22.60 -28.24 -13.53
N PRO A 187 22.84 -29.33 -12.78
CA PRO A 187 21.96 -29.74 -11.67
C PRO A 187 21.69 -28.63 -10.63
N LYS A 188 22.63 -27.68 -10.49
CA LYS A 188 22.55 -26.55 -9.56
C LYS A 188 21.77 -25.33 -10.07
N ASN A 189 21.56 -25.18 -11.38
CA ASN A 189 20.96 -23.98 -11.98
C ASN A 189 19.74 -24.27 -12.88
N HIS A 190 19.49 -25.52 -13.29
CA HIS A 190 18.42 -25.85 -14.24
C HIS A 190 17.04 -25.39 -13.74
N ARG A 191 16.77 -25.45 -12.42
CA ARG A 191 15.52 -24.95 -11.85
C ARG A 191 15.31 -23.45 -12.06
N LEU A 192 16.39 -22.65 -12.10
CA LEU A 192 16.30 -21.23 -12.42
C LEU A 192 16.14 -21.01 -13.93
N LYS A 193 16.83 -21.82 -14.74
CA LYS A 193 16.84 -21.71 -16.20
C LYS A 193 15.59 -22.30 -16.86
N SER A 194 14.90 -23.22 -16.19
CA SER A 194 13.64 -23.81 -16.63
C SER A 194 12.46 -23.06 -16.02
N PRO A 195 11.69 -22.29 -16.80
CA PRO A 195 10.55 -21.54 -16.28
C PRO A 195 9.50 -22.42 -15.60
N GLY A 196 9.44 -23.71 -15.94
CA GLY A 196 8.53 -24.68 -15.33
C GLY A 196 8.75 -24.91 -13.83
N HIS A 197 9.91 -24.55 -13.27
CA HIS A 197 10.13 -24.59 -11.81
C HIS A 197 9.81 -23.24 -11.12
N ASP A 198 9.38 -22.20 -11.85
CA ASP A 198 9.02 -20.93 -11.23
C ASP A 198 7.69 -21.03 -10.48
N PRO A 199 7.64 -20.72 -9.17
CA PRO A 199 6.42 -20.89 -8.38
C PRO A 199 5.27 -19.95 -8.73
N LEU A 200 5.52 -18.88 -9.50
CA LEU A 200 4.52 -17.88 -9.86
C LEU A 200 3.99 -18.05 -11.29
N TYR A 201 4.89 -18.15 -12.26
CA TYR A 201 4.52 -18.21 -13.68
C TYR A 201 4.75 -19.60 -14.31
N GLY A 202 5.36 -20.53 -13.58
CA GLY A 202 5.80 -21.81 -14.13
C GLY A 202 4.68 -22.71 -14.62
N LEU A 203 3.46 -22.59 -14.08
CA LEU A 203 2.32 -23.40 -14.51
C LEU A 203 2.02 -23.23 -16.01
N ILE A 204 2.18 -22.04 -16.55
CA ILE A 204 1.93 -21.76 -17.97
C ILE A 204 2.92 -22.56 -18.82
N PHE A 205 4.21 -22.51 -18.48
CA PHE A 205 5.26 -23.24 -19.17
C PHE A 205 5.13 -24.76 -18.97
N ALA A 206 4.78 -25.19 -17.76
CA ALA A 206 4.51 -26.59 -17.47
C ALA A 206 3.40 -27.15 -18.37
N ILE A 207 2.30 -26.42 -18.55
CA ILE A 207 1.21 -26.84 -19.46
C ILE A 207 1.73 -27.01 -20.90
N PHE A 208 2.47 -26.04 -21.42
CA PHE A 208 3.03 -26.15 -22.77
C PHE A 208 3.96 -27.35 -22.91
N ASP A 209 4.87 -27.52 -21.95
CA ASP A 209 5.86 -28.59 -21.95
C ASP A 209 5.21 -29.99 -21.80
N PHE A 210 4.14 -30.13 -21.01
CA PHE A 210 3.35 -31.36 -20.95
C PHE A 210 2.58 -31.64 -22.25
N VAL A 211 1.98 -30.61 -22.86
CA VAL A 211 1.16 -30.75 -24.08
C VAL A 211 2.03 -31.18 -25.25
N PHE A 212 3.18 -30.52 -25.45
CA PHE A 212 4.08 -30.73 -26.57
C PHE A 212 5.17 -31.78 -26.30
N GLY A 213 5.30 -32.25 -25.05
CA GLY A 213 6.33 -33.21 -24.69
C GLY A 213 7.74 -32.61 -24.78
N THR A 214 7.85 -31.34 -24.37
CA THR A 214 9.07 -30.54 -24.44
C THR A 214 9.59 -30.16 -23.05
N GLY A 215 10.81 -29.68 -22.98
CA GLY A 215 11.35 -28.99 -21.81
C GLY A 215 11.89 -27.63 -22.23
N THR A 216 11.28 -26.56 -21.72
CA THR A 216 11.69 -25.18 -22.04
C THR A 216 12.80 -24.72 -21.11
N MET A 217 13.90 -24.22 -21.68
CA MET A 217 15.06 -23.71 -20.97
C MET A 217 15.43 -22.32 -21.46
N ILE A 218 15.87 -21.45 -20.56
CA ILE A 218 16.26 -20.07 -20.84
C ILE A 218 17.62 -19.83 -20.20
N ASN A 219 18.60 -19.44 -21.00
CA ASN A 219 19.93 -19.13 -20.54
C ASN A 219 20.42 -17.84 -21.22
N ASN A 220 20.59 -16.79 -20.43
CA ASN A 220 21.14 -15.49 -20.86
C ASN A 220 20.52 -14.96 -22.16
N GLY A 221 19.20 -14.78 -22.18
CA GLY A 221 18.42 -14.31 -23.34
C GLY A 221 18.03 -15.40 -24.34
N VAL A 222 18.70 -16.55 -24.32
CA VAL A 222 18.45 -17.62 -25.30
C VAL A 222 17.45 -18.63 -24.77
N ILE A 223 16.32 -18.76 -25.48
CA ILE A 223 15.31 -19.80 -25.22
C ILE A 223 15.64 -21.04 -26.05
N LYS A 224 15.75 -22.20 -25.39
CA LYS A 224 15.94 -23.52 -26.00
C LYS A 224 14.80 -24.43 -25.61
N ILE A 225 14.25 -25.14 -26.60
CA ILE A 225 13.18 -26.11 -26.42
C ILE A 225 13.78 -27.49 -26.68
N TYR A 226 13.77 -28.33 -25.66
CA TYR A 226 14.24 -29.71 -25.74
C TYR A 226 13.08 -30.64 -26.04
N GLN A 227 13.25 -31.58 -26.97
CA GLN A 227 12.27 -32.64 -27.19
C GLN A 227 12.51 -33.75 -26.15
N VAL A 228 11.53 -33.97 -25.26
CA VAL A 228 11.65 -34.93 -24.14
C VAL A 228 10.78 -36.16 -24.36
N GLY A 229 9.73 -36.03 -25.17
CA GLY A 229 8.86 -37.12 -25.60
C GLY A 229 7.42 -36.92 -25.17
N SER A 230 6.50 -37.57 -25.88
CA SER A 230 5.06 -37.41 -25.65
C SER A 230 4.67 -37.87 -24.24
N GLN A 231 3.95 -37.02 -23.52
CA GLN A 231 3.40 -37.35 -22.21
C GLN A 231 2.09 -38.13 -22.36
N SER A 232 1.78 -39.00 -21.39
CA SER A 232 0.50 -39.72 -21.38
C SER A 232 -0.68 -38.75 -21.25
N ILE A 233 -1.85 -39.15 -21.76
CA ILE A 233 -3.06 -38.32 -21.69
C ILE A 233 -3.41 -37.95 -20.24
N SER A 234 -3.21 -38.88 -19.31
CA SER A 234 -3.44 -38.69 -17.88
C SER A 234 -2.54 -37.60 -17.30
N LYS A 235 -1.25 -37.59 -17.68
CA LYS A 235 -0.30 -36.55 -17.25
C LYS A 235 -0.68 -35.18 -17.79
N LYS A 236 -1.09 -35.09 -19.07
CA LYS A 236 -1.55 -33.84 -19.67
C LYS A 236 -2.77 -33.26 -18.94
N LEU A 237 -3.77 -34.09 -18.65
CA LEU A 237 -4.98 -33.67 -17.94
C LEU A 237 -4.71 -33.30 -16.47
N LEU A 238 -3.75 -33.96 -15.82
CA LEU A 238 -3.39 -33.73 -14.42
C LEU A 238 -2.17 -32.82 -14.26
N THR A 239 -1.79 -32.05 -15.29
CA THR A 239 -0.57 -31.22 -15.31
C THR A 239 -0.44 -30.34 -14.06
N VAL A 240 -1.53 -29.72 -13.60
CA VAL A 240 -1.53 -28.87 -12.40
C VAL A 240 -1.04 -29.63 -11.16
N PHE A 241 -1.48 -30.88 -10.97
CA PHE A 241 -1.07 -31.70 -9.82
C PHE A 241 0.38 -32.16 -9.92
N TYR A 242 0.83 -32.56 -11.12
CA TYR A 242 2.23 -32.92 -11.35
C TYR A 242 3.15 -31.71 -11.12
N TYR A 243 2.78 -30.55 -11.64
CA TYR A 243 3.51 -29.29 -11.43
C TYR A 243 3.60 -28.93 -9.94
N LEU A 244 2.46 -28.88 -9.23
CA LEU A 244 2.45 -28.53 -7.81
C LEU A 244 3.24 -29.53 -6.96
N GLY A 245 3.07 -30.84 -7.22
CA GLY A 245 3.82 -31.88 -6.51
C GLY A 245 5.32 -31.77 -6.74
N HIS A 246 5.75 -31.52 -7.97
CA HIS A 246 7.16 -31.34 -8.32
C HIS A 246 7.78 -30.10 -7.65
N LEU A 247 7.04 -28.97 -7.64
CA LEU A 247 7.49 -27.78 -6.91
C LEU A 247 7.63 -28.03 -5.41
N ILE A 248 6.67 -28.73 -4.79
CA ILE A 248 6.73 -29.04 -3.35
C ILE A 248 7.95 -29.91 -3.04
N SER A 249 8.26 -30.92 -3.86
CA SER A 249 9.49 -31.70 -3.67
C SER A 249 10.74 -30.83 -3.82
N ASP A 250 10.77 -29.94 -4.81
CA ASP A 250 11.93 -29.08 -5.06
C ASP A 250 12.21 -28.08 -3.93
N ILE A 251 11.20 -27.56 -3.23
CA ILE A 251 11.37 -26.67 -2.06
C ILE A 251 12.26 -27.31 -1.00
N LEU A 252 12.10 -28.62 -0.81
CA LEU A 252 12.75 -29.38 0.26
C LEU A 252 14.12 -29.94 -0.18
N THR A 253 14.47 -29.85 -1.46
CA THR A 253 15.81 -30.20 -1.92
C THR A 253 16.87 -29.27 -1.34
N PRO A 254 18.14 -29.68 -1.25
CA PRO A 254 19.22 -28.80 -0.79
C PRO A 254 19.31 -27.50 -1.59
N MET A 255 19.04 -27.52 -2.90
CA MET A 255 19.09 -26.33 -3.75
C MET A 255 17.87 -25.43 -3.59
N GLY A 256 16.68 -26.01 -3.42
CA GLY A 256 15.42 -25.26 -3.31
C GLY A 256 14.94 -24.71 -4.66
N LEU A 257 13.77 -24.09 -4.66
CA LEU A 257 13.22 -23.41 -5.84
C LEU A 257 13.82 -22.01 -6.03
N PRO A 258 13.87 -21.50 -7.28
CA PRO A 258 14.10 -20.08 -7.50
C PRO A 258 13.01 -19.24 -6.82
N ILE A 259 13.32 -17.98 -6.53
CA ILE A 259 12.31 -17.05 -6.03
C ILE A 259 11.24 -16.80 -7.10
N PRO A 260 10.01 -16.38 -6.73
CA PRO A 260 8.94 -16.11 -7.68
C PRO A 260 9.35 -15.08 -8.74
N GLY A 261 9.21 -15.43 -10.02
CA GLY A 261 9.65 -14.62 -11.16
C GLY A 261 11.15 -14.67 -11.44
N GLY A 262 11.91 -15.54 -10.77
CA GLY A 262 13.37 -15.58 -10.86
C GLY A 262 13.88 -15.86 -12.28
N PHE A 263 13.20 -16.74 -13.03
CA PHE A 263 13.57 -17.07 -14.41
C PHE A 263 13.51 -15.87 -15.36
N LEU A 264 12.74 -14.82 -15.04
CA LEU A 264 12.65 -13.61 -15.88
C LEU A 264 14.01 -12.93 -16.00
N THR A 265 14.86 -13.03 -14.98
CA THR A 265 16.24 -12.53 -15.05
C THR A 265 17.06 -13.21 -16.13
N GLN A 266 16.73 -14.46 -16.47
CA GLN A 266 17.41 -15.24 -17.51
C GLN A 266 16.95 -14.85 -18.92
N ILE A 267 15.81 -14.16 -19.05
CA ILE A 267 15.30 -13.62 -20.32
C ILE A 267 15.95 -12.26 -20.63
N LEU A 268 16.25 -11.48 -19.59
CA LEU A 268 16.72 -10.10 -19.73
C LEU A 268 18.22 -10.03 -20.04
N GLU A 269 18.57 -9.52 -21.22
CA GLU A 269 19.94 -9.17 -21.60
C GLU A 269 20.29 -7.77 -21.07
N LEU A 270 20.63 -7.69 -19.78
CA LEU A 270 21.06 -6.45 -19.14
C LEU A 270 22.46 -6.59 -18.57
N ASP A 271 23.40 -5.83 -19.10
CA ASP A 271 24.79 -5.80 -18.64
C ASP A 271 24.96 -4.88 -17.42
N ILE A 272 25.62 -5.39 -16.38
CA ILE A 272 25.93 -4.70 -15.13
C ILE A 272 27.40 -4.95 -14.78
N ASN A 273 28.28 -3.99 -15.05
CA ASN A 273 29.71 -4.04 -14.70
C ASN A 273 30.38 -5.38 -15.09
N ASP A 274 30.47 -5.64 -16.40
CA ASP A 274 31.14 -6.80 -17.01
C ASP A 274 30.50 -8.18 -16.75
N THR A 275 29.31 -8.22 -16.16
CA THR A 275 28.50 -9.44 -15.99
C THR A 275 27.04 -9.14 -16.33
N THR A 276 26.25 -10.15 -16.70
CA THR A 276 24.83 -9.94 -17.00
C THR A 276 23.97 -10.07 -15.74
N LEU A 277 22.77 -9.46 -15.75
CA LEU A 277 21.77 -9.66 -14.70
C LEU A 277 21.44 -11.14 -14.50
N ALA A 278 21.39 -11.91 -15.60
CA ALA A 278 21.15 -13.34 -15.58
C ALA A 278 22.23 -14.08 -14.77
N GLU A 279 23.51 -13.77 -15.02
CA GLU A 279 24.65 -14.35 -14.31
C GLU A 279 24.71 -13.96 -12.84
N ILE A 280 24.46 -12.68 -12.52
CA ILE A 280 24.40 -12.20 -11.13
C ILE A 280 23.34 -12.99 -10.37
N PHE A 281 22.14 -13.08 -10.94
CA PHE A 281 21.02 -13.73 -10.27
C PHE A 281 21.18 -15.24 -10.17
N GLU A 282 21.79 -15.87 -11.18
CA GLU A 282 22.17 -17.28 -11.12
C GLU A 282 23.16 -17.53 -9.97
N LYS A 283 24.18 -16.69 -9.81
CA LYS A 283 25.12 -16.78 -8.68
C LYS A 283 24.41 -16.61 -7.34
N MET A 284 23.50 -15.63 -7.23
CA MET A 284 22.68 -15.44 -6.02
C MET A 284 21.89 -16.71 -5.69
N TYR A 285 21.18 -17.28 -6.67
CA TYR A 285 20.40 -18.49 -6.50
C TYR A 285 21.27 -19.68 -6.05
N ILE A 286 22.40 -19.92 -6.72
CA ILE A 286 23.36 -20.97 -6.33
C ILE A 286 23.88 -20.75 -4.90
N ASN A 287 24.10 -19.50 -4.50
CA ASN A 287 24.54 -19.13 -3.15
C ASN A 287 23.43 -19.21 -2.09
N GLY A 288 22.22 -19.61 -2.47
CA GLY A 288 21.10 -19.86 -1.58
C GLY A 288 20.10 -18.72 -1.47
N TYR A 289 20.09 -17.79 -2.42
CA TYR A 289 19.01 -16.83 -2.63
C TYR A 289 17.79 -17.54 -3.28
N ASP A 290 17.27 -18.54 -2.59
CA ASP A 290 16.19 -19.43 -3.02
C ASP A 290 14.83 -18.99 -2.43
N LEU A 291 13.75 -19.69 -2.78
CA LEU A 291 12.41 -19.41 -2.28
C LEU A 291 12.30 -19.42 -0.74
N ARG A 292 13.07 -20.25 -0.04
CA ARG A 292 13.06 -20.33 1.44
C ARG A 292 13.72 -19.09 2.04
N HIS A 293 14.79 -18.63 1.42
CA HIS A 293 15.39 -17.35 1.79
C HIS A 293 14.43 -16.19 1.48
N PHE A 294 13.74 -16.21 0.34
CA PHE A 294 12.70 -15.23 0.02
C PHE A 294 11.59 -15.19 1.09
N VAL A 295 11.07 -16.34 1.50
CA VAL A 295 10.10 -16.43 2.60
C VAL A 295 10.69 -15.87 3.90
N SER A 296 11.94 -16.17 4.23
CA SER A 296 12.62 -15.61 5.41
C SER A 296 12.68 -14.08 5.33
N MET A 297 13.07 -13.51 4.18
CA MET A 297 13.12 -12.07 3.94
C MET A 297 11.76 -11.38 4.13
N THR A 298 10.65 -12.05 3.78
CA THR A 298 9.30 -11.50 3.99
C THR A 298 8.96 -11.27 5.46
N SER A 299 9.65 -11.92 6.41
CA SER A 299 9.41 -11.74 7.85
C SER A 299 9.59 -10.28 8.29
N SER A 300 10.55 -9.57 7.71
CA SER A 300 10.80 -8.15 7.99
C SER A 300 9.59 -7.28 7.58
N VAL A 301 9.03 -7.53 6.39
CA VAL A 301 7.84 -6.82 5.90
C VAL A 301 6.58 -7.22 6.68
N ALA A 302 6.43 -8.50 7.01
CA ALA A 302 5.31 -9.01 7.78
C ALA A 302 5.26 -8.38 9.19
N PHE A 303 6.41 -8.27 9.85
CA PHE A 303 6.54 -7.60 11.14
C PHE A 303 6.06 -6.14 11.07
N GLN A 304 6.48 -5.38 10.05
CA GLN A 304 6.08 -3.98 9.89
C GLN A 304 4.55 -3.83 9.84
N LYS A 305 3.90 -4.65 9.01
CA LYS A 305 2.44 -4.65 8.86
C LYS A 305 1.73 -5.06 10.14
N LEU A 306 2.22 -6.11 10.80
CA LEU A 306 1.64 -6.61 12.05
C LEU A 306 1.76 -5.57 13.16
N ALA A 307 2.97 -5.08 13.44
CA ALA A 307 3.24 -4.12 14.50
C ALA A 307 2.46 -2.81 14.31
N LEU A 308 2.42 -2.29 13.08
CA LEU A 308 1.67 -1.08 12.79
C LEU A 308 0.15 -1.29 12.91
N ASN A 309 -0.37 -2.43 12.46
CA ASN A 309 -1.78 -2.76 12.62
C ASN A 309 -2.16 -2.87 14.10
N LEU A 310 -1.30 -3.47 14.93
CA LEU A 310 -1.51 -3.56 16.38
C LEU A 310 -1.53 -2.16 17.02
N TYR A 311 -0.55 -1.30 16.70
CA TYR A 311 -0.52 0.09 17.16
C TYR A 311 -1.78 0.86 16.78
N LEU A 312 -2.17 0.80 15.50
CA LEU A 312 -3.36 1.51 15.02
C LEU A 312 -4.63 0.96 15.65
N ASN A 313 -4.75 -0.35 15.83
CA ASN A 313 -5.93 -0.95 16.43
C ASN A 313 -6.05 -0.65 17.93
N HIS A 314 -4.93 -0.51 18.64
CA HIS A 314 -4.92 -0.07 20.03
C HIS A 314 -5.32 1.40 20.19
N ASN A 315 -4.91 2.25 19.24
CA ASN A 315 -5.19 3.68 19.26
C ASN A 315 -6.43 4.09 18.45
N LYS A 316 -7.27 3.13 18.06
CA LYS A 316 -8.55 3.44 17.43
C LYS A 316 -9.45 4.09 18.46
N THR A 317 -9.80 5.35 18.21
CA THR A 317 -10.94 5.97 18.88
C THR A 317 -12.21 5.24 18.42
N GLN A 318 -13.10 4.91 19.36
CA GLN A 318 -14.40 4.36 18.98
C GLN A 318 -15.15 5.47 18.21
N ILE A 319 -15.48 5.19 16.94
CA ILE A 319 -16.36 6.08 16.18
C ILE A 319 -17.73 5.98 16.82
N GLU A 320 -18.27 7.11 17.29
CA GLU A 320 -19.60 7.14 17.90
C GLU A 320 -20.63 6.68 16.88
N HIS A 321 -21.38 5.63 17.22
CA HIS A 321 -22.37 5.01 16.34
C HIS A 321 -23.60 5.89 16.03
N ASN A 322 -23.66 7.10 16.60
CA ASN A 322 -24.72 8.07 16.37
C ASN A 322 -24.41 9.06 15.22
N ASP A 323 -23.20 9.01 14.63
CA ASP A 323 -22.83 9.87 13.51
C ASP A 323 -23.49 9.43 12.19
N LEU A 324 -23.73 10.39 11.29
CA LEU A 324 -24.19 10.11 9.94
C LEU A 324 -23.20 9.18 9.22
N LYS A 325 -23.71 8.18 8.50
CA LYS A 325 -22.90 7.22 7.73
C LYS A 325 -21.85 7.87 6.82
N SER A 326 -22.15 9.07 6.30
CA SER A 326 -21.22 9.83 5.46
C SER A 326 -19.99 10.35 6.21
N ILE A 327 -20.16 10.75 7.47
CA ILE A 327 -19.08 11.21 8.35
C ILE A 327 -18.20 10.02 8.70
N THR A 328 -18.81 8.90 9.10
CA THR A 328 -18.08 7.66 9.39
C THR A 328 -17.24 7.17 8.21
N GLU A 329 -17.77 7.23 6.98
CA GLU A 329 -17.00 6.80 5.80
C GLU A 329 -15.87 7.78 5.46
N ALA A 330 -16.09 9.10 5.61
CA ALA A 330 -15.03 10.08 5.44
C ALA A 330 -13.88 9.88 6.42
N GLU A 331 -14.17 9.67 7.71
CA GLU A 331 -13.18 9.36 8.74
C GLU A 331 -12.42 8.06 8.41
N ARG A 332 -13.14 7.02 7.96
CA ARG A 332 -12.52 5.75 7.53
C ARG A 332 -11.56 5.94 6.35
N ILE A 333 -11.89 6.80 5.39
CA ILE A 333 -11.00 7.12 4.26
C ILE A 333 -9.74 7.84 4.76
N GLN A 334 -9.89 8.79 5.70
CA GLN A 334 -8.75 9.48 6.31
C GLN A 334 -7.86 8.54 7.12
N GLU A 335 -8.43 7.64 7.94
CA GLU A 335 -7.68 6.62 8.67
C GLU A 335 -6.87 5.73 7.73
N LYS A 336 -7.46 5.30 6.60
CA LYS A 336 -6.76 4.52 5.58
C LYS A 336 -5.61 5.32 4.96
N ALA A 337 -5.81 6.60 4.65
CA ALA A 337 -4.77 7.46 4.11
C ALA A 337 -3.63 7.68 5.11
N LYS A 338 -3.95 7.90 6.39
CA LYS A 338 -2.97 8.01 7.49
C LYS A 338 -2.17 6.70 7.62
N LYS A 339 -2.85 5.55 7.69
CA LYS A 339 -2.21 4.23 7.73
C LYS A 339 -1.27 4.01 6.55
N GLN A 340 -1.66 4.42 5.35
CA GLN A 340 -0.81 4.30 4.17
C GLN A 340 0.48 5.13 4.28
N LYS A 341 0.39 6.36 4.80
CA LYS A 341 1.55 7.21 5.07
C LYS A 341 2.48 6.58 6.11
N MET A 342 1.91 6.06 7.19
CA MET A 342 2.67 5.37 8.23
C MET A 342 3.40 4.15 7.68
N LEU A 343 2.72 3.31 6.89
CA LEU A 343 3.35 2.16 6.24
C LEU A 343 4.48 2.58 5.30
N PHE A 344 4.29 3.63 4.50
CA PHE A 344 5.32 4.14 3.60
C PHE A 344 6.58 4.56 4.35
N ILE A 345 6.44 5.28 5.48
CA ILE A 345 7.57 5.71 6.31
C ILE A 345 8.27 4.49 6.93
N THR A 346 7.52 3.57 7.52
CA THR A 346 8.06 2.33 8.08
C THR A 346 8.87 1.54 7.04
N SER A 347 8.29 1.33 5.85
CA SER A 347 8.95 0.61 4.75
C SER A 347 10.17 1.37 4.20
N SER A 348 10.16 2.71 4.24
CA SER A 348 11.29 3.54 3.81
C SER A 348 12.49 3.40 4.77
N VAL A 349 12.22 3.44 6.08
CA VAL A 349 13.25 3.22 7.11
C VAL A 349 13.83 1.82 6.96
N ALA A 350 12.98 0.80 6.82
CA ALA A 350 13.44 -0.58 6.66
C ALA A 350 14.24 -0.80 5.35
N ALA A 351 13.81 -0.21 4.24
CA ALA A 351 14.55 -0.25 2.97
C ALA A 351 15.91 0.45 3.06
N THR A 352 15.98 1.59 3.74
CA THR A 352 17.24 2.28 4.03
C THR A 352 18.16 1.39 4.86
N GLY A 353 17.62 0.72 5.88
CA GLY A 353 18.37 -0.24 6.68
C GLY A 353 18.91 -1.43 5.87
N ASN A 354 18.13 -1.96 4.91
CA ASN A 354 18.61 -2.99 4.00
C ASN A 354 19.71 -2.46 3.04
N ALA A 355 19.59 -1.22 2.56
CA ALA A 355 20.65 -0.58 1.77
C ALA A 355 21.95 -0.44 2.59
N VAL A 356 21.85 -0.07 3.87
CA VAL A 356 23.00 -0.05 4.78
C VAL A 356 23.58 -1.46 4.94
N LYS A 357 22.75 -2.49 5.18
CA LYS A 357 23.17 -3.90 5.24
C LYS A 357 23.94 -4.33 3.97
N PHE A 358 23.45 -3.94 2.79
CA PHE A 358 24.12 -4.20 1.52
C PHE A 358 25.50 -3.52 1.44
N LEU A 359 25.60 -2.25 1.84
CA LEU A 359 26.87 -1.49 1.81
C LEU A 359 27.91 -2.05 2.78
N ILE A 360 27.52 -2.32 4.04
CA ILE A 360 28.45 -2.85 5.06
C ILE A 360 28.81 -4.32 4.81
N GLY A 361 27.93 -5.07 4.15
CA GLY A 361 28.13 -6.49 3.80
C GLY A 361 29.07 -6.73 2.61
N GLY A 362 29.74 -5.69 2.11
CA GLY A 362 30.66 -5.80 0.97
C GLY A 362 29.97 -5.75 -0.40
N LYS A 363 28.76 -5.19 -0.48
CA LYS A 363 27.98 -5.04 -1.73
C LYS A 363 27.65 -6.36 -2.43
N THR A 364 27.52 -7.44 -1.67
CA THR A 364 27.07 -8.74 -2.19
C THR A 364 25.58 -8.66 -2.55
N PRO A 365 25.17 -8.97 -3.79
CA PRO A 365 23.76 -8.91 -4.20
C PRO A 365 22.81 -9.73 -3.32
N GLU A 366 23.28 -10.81 -2.72
CA GLU A 366 22.54 -11.67 -1.79
C GLU A 366 22.10 -10.96 -0.51
N ALA A 367 22.67 -9.80 -0.18
CA ALA A 367 22.28 -9.00 0.98
C ALA A 367 21.00 -8.17 0.73
N ILE A 368 20.57 -8.04 -0.52
CA ILE A 368 19.36 -7.29 -0.89
C ILE A 368 18.14 -8.05 -0.38
N ASN A 369 17.28 -7.38 0.39
CA ASN A 369 15.99 -7.94 0.79
C ASN A 369 14.94 -7.60 -0.27
N LEU A 370 14.80 -8.45 -1.29
CA LEU A 370 13.88 -8.17 -2.41
C LEU A 370 12.43 -7.92 -1.95
N PRO A 371 11.83 -8.70 -1.02
CA PRO A 371 10.50 -8.38 -0.47
C PRO A 371 10.39 -6.96 0.10
N GLN A 372 11.42 -6.46 0.79
CA GLN A 372 11.43 -5.10 1.33
C GLN A 372 11.41 -4.04 0.22
N TRP A 373 12.20 -4.26 -0.85
CA TRP A 373 12.24 -3.36 -2.00
C TRP A 373 10.92 -3.36 -2.79
N ILE A 374 10.30 -4.54 -2.97
CA ILE A 374 8.97 -4.65 -3.56
C ILE A 374 7.94 -3.92 -2.69
N ASP A 375 8.00 -4.09 -1.35
CA ASP A 375 7.06 -3.44 -0.45
C ASP A 375 7.18 -1.92 -0.53
N ILE A 376 8.38 -1.32 -0.46
CA ILE A 376 8.50 0.15 -0.55
C ILE A 376 8.00 0.70 -1.89
N VAL A 377 8.21 0.00 -3.02
CA VAL A 377 7.63 0.39 -4.32
C VAL A 377 6.09 0.37 -4.24
N MET A 378 5.51 -0.71 -3.73
CA MET A 378 4.06 -0.84 -3.57
C MET A 378 3.47 0.22 -2.62
N GLN A 379 4.17 0.53 -1.54
CA GLN A 379 3.73 1.55 -0.58
C GLN A 379 3.89 2.97 -1.14
N SER A 380 4.89 3.20 -1.99
CA SER A 380 5.06 4.45 -2.73
C SER A 380 3.87 4.70 -3.66
N ILE A 381 3.49 3.69 -4.46
CA ILE A 381 2.35 3.78 -5.38
C ILE A 381 1.05 4.08 -4.62
N LYS A 382 0.80 3.35 -3.52
CA LYS A 382 -0.40 3.57 -2.69
C LYS A 382 -0.37 4.93 -1.99
N MET A 383 0.80 5.42 -1.57
CA MET A 383 0.96 6.75 -0.98
C MET A 383 0.68 7.84 -2.01
N ILE A 384 1.17 7.70 -3.24
CA ILE A 384 0.85 8.61 -4.36
C ILE A 384 -0.66 8.61 -4.59
N LYS A 385 -1.30 7.43 -4.68
CA LYS A 385 -2.76 7.32 -4.83
C LYS A 385 -3.51 8.00 -3.68
N ALA A 386 -3.05 7.85 -2.44
CA ALA A 386 -3.65 8.52 -1.29
C ALA A 386 -3.45 10.04 -1.35
N ALA A 387 -2.28 10.50 -1.80
CA ALA A 387 -1.93 11.91 -1.92
C ALA A 387 -2.60 12.61 -3.11
N THR A 388 -2.97 11.88 -4.17
CA THR A 388 -3.64 12.46 -5.35
C THR A 388 -5.16 12.36 -5.31
N ARG A 389 -5.74 11.62 -4.34
CA ARG A 389 -7.19 11.37 -4.27
C ARG A 389 -8.05 12.64 -4.28
N ASN A 390 -9.28 12.48 -4.73
CA ASN A 390 -10.32 13.51 -4.62
C ASN A 390 -10.86 13.52 -3.18
N MET A 391 -10.84 14.69 -2.53
CA MET A 391 -11.32 14.86 -1.15
C MET A 391 -12.64 15.64 -1.07
N THR A 392 -13.32 15.95 -2.17
CA THR A 392 -14.56 16.73 -2.17
C THR A 392 -15.58 16.12 -1.20
N TYR A 393 -15.78 14.80 -1.28
CA TYR A 393 -16.67 14.08 -0.36
C TYR A 393 -16.23 14.18 1.12
N GLU A 394 -14.95 13.91 1.40
CA GLU A 394 -14.41 13.99 2.77
C GLU A 394 -14.56 15.39 3.34
N ARG A 395 -14.27 16.43 2.55
CA ARG A 395 -14.40 17.83 2.93
C ARG A 395 -15.86 18.20 3.21
N LEU A 396 -16.81 17.78 2.36
CA LEU A 396 -18.23 18.03 2.60
C LEU A 396 -18.71 17.39 3.91
N ALA A 397 -18.31 16.15 4.18
CA ALA A 397 -18.68 15.45 5.40
C ALA A 397 -18.10 16.13 6.66
N ILE A 398 -16.83 16.55 6.61
CA ILE A 398 -16.15 17.23 7.73
C ILE A 398 -16.71 18.65 7.95
N ASN A 399 -16.98 19.38 6.87
CA ASN A 399 -17.59 20.71 6.96
C ASN A 399 -18.97 20.61 7.61
N ARG A 400 -19.77 19.60 7.24
CA ARG A 400 -21.05 19.34 7.89
C ARG A 400 -20.89 19.05 9.38
N LYS A 401 -19.96 18.19 9.76
CA LYS A 401 -19.67 17.90 11.19
C LYS A 401 -19.31 19.17 11.96
N THR A 402 -18.51 20.05 11.37
CA THR A 402 -18.11 21.33 11.96
C THR A 402 -19.31 22.27 12.12
N ILE A 403 -20.16 22.39 11.10
CA ILE A 403 -21.39 23.19 11.14
C ILE A 403 -22.32 22.68 12.23
N ASP A 404 -22.55 21.36 12.28
CA ASP A 404 -23.43 20.74 13.27
C ASP A 404 -22.90 21.00 14.70
N ALA A 405 -21.58 20.91 14.92
CA ALA A 405 -20.96 21.20 16.21
C ALA A 405 -21.12 22.67 16.62
N MET A 406 -20.87 23.62 15.71
CA MET A 406 -21.05 25.04 15.97
C MET A 406 -22.51 25.39 16.28
N TRP A 407 -23.45 24.78 15.56
CA TRP A 407 -24.88 24.97 15.82
C TRP A 407 -25.26 24.50 17.24
N GLN A 408 -24.72 23.38 17.70
CA GLN A 408 -24.93 22.90 19.07
C GLN A 408 -24.31 23.81 20.13
N GLU A 409 -23.22 24.51 19.84
CA GLU A 409 -22.67 25.53 20.74
C GLU A 409 -23.55 26.77 20.82
N LEU A 410 -24.05 27.25 19.67
CA LEU A 410 -24.97 28.40 19.62
C LEU A 410 -26.28 28.13 20.36
N LEU A 411 -26.81 26.90 20.30
CA LEU A 411 -28.02 26.52 21.03
C LEU A 411 -27.85 26.48 22.58
N LYS A 412 -26.62 26.57 23.08
CA LYS A 412 -26.33 26.62 24.53
C LYS A 412 -26.22 28.04 25.08
N ILE A 413 -26.21 29.05 24.20
CA ILE A 413 -26.22 30.48 24.51
C ILE A 413 -27.69 30.93 24.52
#